data_AF-A0A529FPK1-F1
#
_entry.id   AF-A0A529FPK1-F1
#
_cell.length_a   1.000
_cell.length_b   1.000
_cell.length_c   1.000
_cell.angle_alpha   90.00
_cell.angle_beta   90.00
_cell.angle_gamma   90.00
#
_symmetry.space_group_name_H-M   'P 1'
#
loop_
_entity.id
_entity.type
_entity.pdbx_description
1 polymer ?
#
loop_
_entity_poly.entity_id
_entity_poly.type
_entity_poly.pdbx_seq_one_letter_code
_entity_poly.pdbx_strand_id
1 'polypeptide(L)'
;AYEPLLFEVDTIPFPAAGREQETLDRFEAVSRDRHAAALIVEPLVLGAGGMLMYPAWVLAELKKIAEASGTLLIADEVMTGWGRTGTMFACEQASISPDILCTSKGLTGGAIPLAATIATDAIFQAHYSEDRKKTFFHSSSYTANPMACAAALANVEIWRDEPVAERVAALSARQAAGLHRFRDNPFFTDSRATGTIAALDLRTGSAGYLAEIGPKLRAFFLERGLLVRPLGNVLYLLPPYCITGEELDGLYDAIEE
;
A
#
# COMPACT_ATOMS: atom_id res chain seq x y z
N ALA A 1 -24.96 0.56 14.24
CA ALA A 1 -25.14 -0.28 15.46
C ALA A 1 -23.83 -0.47 16.23
N TYR A 2 -22.70 -0.76 15.57
CA TYR A 2 -21.41 -0.94 16.25
C TYR A 2 -20.61 0.35 16.48
N GLU A 3 -20.99 1.46 15.85
CA GLU A 3 -20.26 2.72 15.88
C GLU A 3 -19.92 3.24 17.29
N PRO A 4 -20.80 3.16 18.31
CA PRO A 4 -20.45 3.55 19.68
C PRO A 4 -19.44 2.63 20.38
N LEU A 5 -19.11 1.48 19.79
CA LEU A 5 -18.15 0.49 20.30
C LEU A 5 -16.78 0.60 19.61
N LEU A 6 -16.67 1.45 18.59
CA LEU A 6 -15.42 1.70 17.89
C LEU A 6 -14.72 2.92 18.51
N PHE A 7 -13.40 2.96 18.38
CA PHE A 7 -12.66 4.18 18.69
C PHE A 7 -13.16 5.32 17.79
N GLU A 8 -13.16 6.55 18.33
CA GLU A 8 -13.39 7.73 17.50
C GLU A 8 -12.24 7.83 16.50
N VAL A 9 -12.59 7.85 15.21
CA VAL A 9 -11.63 7.95 14.11
C VAL A 9 -11.98 9.18 13.29
N ASP A 10 -11.08 10.15 13.28
CA ASP A 10 -11.11 11.27 12.35
C ASP A 10 -10.51 10.85 10.99
N THR A 11 -11.00 11.44 9.91
CA THR A 11 -10.43 11.26 8.57
C THR A 11 -9.86 12.58 8.06
N ILE A 12 -8.75 12.46 7.33
CA ILE A 12 -8.15 13.55 6.55
C ILE A 12 -8.39 13.27 5.06
N PRO A 13 -8.53 14.30 4.21
CA PRO A 13 -8.71 14.07 2.78
C PRO A 13 -7.50 13.36 2.18
N PHE A 14 -7.70 12.63 1.08
CA PHE A 14 -6.58 12.09 0.32
C PHE A 14 -5.77 13.23 -0.31
N PRO A 15 -4.42 13.20 -0.26
CA PRO A 15 -3.56 14.24 -0.85
C PRO A 15 -3.51 14.11 -2.37
N ALA A 16 -4.62 14.43 -3.02
CA ALA A 16 -4.74 14.47 -4.48
C ALA A 16 -3.83 15.56 -5.06
N ALA A 17 -3.39 15.36 -6.30
CA ALA A 17 -2.53 16.31 -7.01
C ALA A 17 -3.15 17.72 -7.02
N GLY A 18 -2.39 18.71 -6.55
CA GLY A 18 -2.82 20.11 -6.43
C GLY A 18 -3.67 20.43 -5.20
N ARG A 19 -3.96 19.45 -4.34
CA ARG A 19 -4.73 19.59 -3.07
C ARG A 19 -4.00 18.97 -1.88
N GLU A 20 -2.71 18.72 -2.01
CA GLU A 20 -1.88 18.09 -0.97
C GLU A 20 -1.89 18.91 0.32
N GLN A 21 -1.83 20.24 0.21
CA GLN A 21 -1.84 21.15 1.37
C GLN A 21 -3.12 21.02 2.21
N GLU A 22 -4.27 20.75 1.58
CA GLU A 22 -5.52 20.57 2.32
C GLU A 22 -5.47 19.35 3.26
N THR A 23 -4.71 18.32 2.89
CA THR A 23 -4.47 17.15 3.73
C THR A 23 -3.60 17.49 4.92
N LEU A 24 -2.52 18.24 4.68
CA LEU A 24 -1.60 18.69 5.72
C LEU A 24 -2.29 19.62 6.72
N ASP A 25 -3.02 20.62 6.23
CA ASP A 25 -3.77 21.57 7.06
C ASP A 25 -4.83 20.85 7.91
N ARG A 26 -5.54 19.89 7.32
CA ARG A 26 -6.55 19.11 8.05
C ARG A 26 -5.90 18.24 9.13
N PHE A 27 -4.80 17.57 8.84
CA PHE A 27 -4.09 16.76 9.82
C PHE A 27 -3.53 17.62 10.96
N GLU A 28 -2.97 18.78 10.64
CA GLU A 28 -2.45 19.72 11.63
C GLU A 28 -3.56 20.23 12.57
N ALA A 29 -4.72 20.61 12.03
CA ALA A 29 -5.87 21.03 12.83
C ALA A 29 -6.36 19.92 13.77
N VAL A 30 -6.54 18.70 13.25
CA VAL A 30 -6.99 17.55 14.07
C VAL A 30 -5.98 17.23 15.17
N SER A 31 -4.68 17.25 14.85
CA SER A 31 -3.62 16.91 15.81
C SER A 31 -3.52 17.91 16.96
N ARG A 32 -3.72 19.21 16.69
CA ARG A 32 -3.70 20.26 17.72
C ARG A 32 -4.96 20.27 18.58
N ASP A 33 -6.14 20.10 17.98
CA ASP A 33 -7.41 20.33 18.66
C ASP A 33 -7.89 19.10 19.46
N ARG A 34 -7.53 17.88 19.01
CA ARG A 34 -8.13 16.64 19.52
C ARG A 34 -7.15 15.68 20.20
N HIS A 35 -5.86 16.03 20.26
CA HIS A 35 -4.81 15.15 20.78
C HIS A 35 -4.86 13.75 20.14
N ALA A 36 -4.77 13.70 18.81
CA ALA A 36 -4.77 12.43 18.08
C ALA A 36 -3.67 11.50 18.60
N ALA A 37 -4.01 10.25 18.91
CA ALA A 37 -3.03 9.27 19.38
C ALA A 37 -2.07 8.83 18.27
N ALA A 38 -2.60 8.63 17.07
CA ALA A 38 -1.83 8.22 15.91
C ALA A 38 -2.49 8.66 14.59
N LEU A 39 -1.66 8.90 13.58
CA LEU A 39 -2.04 8.95 12.17
C LEU A 39 -1.70 7.61 11.54
N ILE A 40 -2.66 6.95 10.88
CA ILE A 40 -2.44 5.75 10.08
C ILE A 40 -2.57 6.07 8.59
N VAL A 41 -1.58 5.67 7.79
CA VAL A 41 -1.58 5.87 6.33
C VAL A 41 -1.06 4.65 5.61
N GLU A 42 -1.58 4.35 4.42
CA GLU A 42 -0.90 3.51 3.44
C GLU A 42 0.16 4.39 2.73
N PRO A 43 1.47 4.13 2.88
CA PRO A 43 2.50 4.99 2.31
C PRO A 43 2.51 5.01 0.77
N LEU A 44 2.50 6.21 0.18
CA LEU A 44 2.52 6.51 -1.26
C LEU A 44 1.33 6.01 -2.10
N VAL A 45 0.70 4.89 -1.73
CA VAL A 45 -0.39 4.27 -2.48
C VAL A 45 -1.50 3.79 -1.56
N LEU A 46 -2.68 4.39 -1.67
CA LEU A 46 -3.91 3.87 -1.06
C LEU A 46 -4.48 2.77 -1.95
N GLY A 47 -4.20 1.51 -1.61
CA GLY A 47 -4.45 0.38 -2.49
C GLY A 47 -5.94 0.12 -2.74
N ALA A 48 -6.69 -0.12 -1.66
CA ALA A 48 -8.11 -0.43 -1.75
C ALA A 48 -8.96 0.76 -2.23
N GLY A 49 -8.45 1.99 -2.12
CA GLY A 49 -9.06 3.21 -2.63
C GLY A 49 -9.03 3.35 -4.15
N GLY A 50 -8.56 2.34 -4.88
CA GLY A 50 -8.36 2.40 -6.33
C GLY A 50 -6.93 2.75 -6.71
N MET A 51 -5.93 2.28 -5.95
CA MET A 51 -4.52 2.58 -6.19
C MET A 51 -4.25 4.09 -6.29
N LEU A 52 -4.83 4.90 -5.39
CA LEU A 52 -4.61 6.34 -5.40
C LEU A 52 -3.18 6.62 -4.94
N MET A 53 -2.43 7.38 -5.72
CA MET A 53 -1.00 7.61 -5.51
C MET A 53 -0.73 9.05 -5.08
N TYR A 54 0.19 9.25 -4.15
CA TYR A 54 0.61 10.58 -3.70
C TYR A 54 2.13 10.64 -3.52
N PRO A 55 2.75 11.82 -3.66
CA PRO A 55 4.19 11.93 -3.69
C PRO A 55 4.83 11.80 -2.30
N ALA A 56 6.06 11.28 -2.27
CA ALA A 56 6.78 10.99 -1.02
C ALA A 56 7.01 12.21 -0.12
N TRP A 57 7.08 13.42 -0.69
CA TRP A 57 7.24 14.64 0.10
C TRP A 57 6.03 14.88 1.03
N VAL A 58 4.81 14.49 0.63
CA VAL A 58 3.63 14.62 1.50
C VAL A 58 3.74 13.70 2.70
N LEU A 59 4.23 12.47 2.50
CA LEU A 59 4.48 11.53 3.59
C LEU A 59 5.52 12.08 4.58
N ALA A 60 6.57 12.73 4.07
CA ALA A 60 7.58 13.38 4.90
C ALA A 60 6.99 14.55 5.72
N GLU A 61 6.13 15.38 5.12
CA GLU A 61 5.45 16.47 5.84
C GLU A 61 4.45 15.95 6.88
N LEU A 62 3.69 14.88 6.57
CA LEU A 62 2.83 14.21 7.55
C LEU A 62 3.64 13.71 8.76
N LYS A 63 4.82 13.13 8.55
CA LYS A 63 5.71 12.73 9.65
C LYS A 63 6.16 13.93 10.50
N LYS A 64 6.54 15.05 9.88
CA LYS A 64 6.94 16.27 10.61
C LYS A 64 5.81 16.82 11.48
N ILE A 65 4.58 16.87 10.95
CA ILE A 65 3.40 17.32 11.69
C ILE A 65 3.10 16.36 12.86
N ALA A 66 3.22 15.05 12.62
CA ALA A 66 3.02 14.03 13.65
C ALA A 66 4.03 14.22 14.80
N GLU A 67 5.31 14.40 14.49
CA GLU A 67 6.36 14.68 15.49
C GLU A 67 6.12 15.98 16.25
N ALA A 68 5.79 17.08 15.56
CA ALA A 68 5.54 18.38 16.17
C ALA A 68 4.32 18.38 17.11
N SER A 69 3.35 17.50 16.87
CA SER A 69 2.14 17.36 17.69
C SER A 69 2.20 16.25 18.74
N GLY A 70 3.26 15.42 18.73
CA GLY A 70 3.35 14.22 19.58
C GLY A 70 2.41 13.08 19.15
N THR A 71 1.87 13.13 17.93
CA THR A 71 1.05 12.08 17.32
C THR A 71 1.97 10.99 16.76
N LEU A 72 1.66 9.71 16.97
CA LEU A 72 2.44 8.61 16.37
C LEU A 72 2.11 8.47 14.87
N LEU A 73 3.10 8.17 14.03
CA LEU A 73 2.86 7.76 12.65
C LEU A 73 2.86 6.23 12.52
N ILE A 74 1.75 5.67 12.06
CA ILE A 74 1.61 4.27 11.67
C ILE A 74 1.64 4.17 10.14
N ALA A 75 2.67 3.53 9.61
CA ALA A 75 2.77 3.20 8.19
C ALA A 75 2.19 1.80 7.95
N ASP A 76 1.05 1.73 7.26
CA ASP A 76 0.50 0.46 6.78
C ASP A 76 1.17 0.05 5.47
N GLU A 77 2.31 -0.64 5.60
CA GLU A 77 3.10 -1.16 4.49
C GLU A 77 2.72 -2.60 4.12
N VAL A 78 1.52 -3.06 4.50
CA VAL A 78 1.04 -4.41 4.21
C VAL A 78 0.96 -4.66 2.69
N MET A 79 0.59 -3.65 1.90
CA MET A 79 0.56 -3.74 0.43
C MET A 79 1.81 -3.11 -0.21
N THR A 80 2.22 -1.94 0.25
CA THR A 80 3.28 -1.12 -0.37
C THR A 80 4.68 -1.64 -0.11
N GLY A 81 4.87 -2.37 0.98
CA GLY A 81 6.16 -2.96 1.33
C GLY A 81 6.58 -4.11 0.44
N TRP A 82 7.77 -4.64 0.72
CA TRP A 82 8.42 -5.70 -0.03
C TRP A 82 8.58 -5.39 -1.52
N GLY A 83 9.02 -4.19 -1.88
CA GLY A 83 9.34 -3.84 -3.28
C GLY A 83 8.19 -3.28 -4.10
N ARG A 84 6.97 -3.23 -3.57
CA ARG A 84 5.77 -2.98 -4.38
C ARG A 84 5.80 -1.59 -5.01
N THR A 85 6.25 -0.60 -4.26
CA THR A 85 6.42 0.80 -4.69
C THR A 85 7.80 1.11 -5.29
N GLY A 86 8.69 0.10 -5.42
CA GLY A 86 10.02 0.24 -6.03
C GLY A 86 11.18 0.15 -5.04
N THR A 87 10.97 0.51 -3.78
CA THR A 87 11.89 0.31 -2.64
C THR A 87 11.39 -0.84 -1.75
N MET A 88 12.22 -1.35 -0.82
CA MET A 88 11.77 -2.44 0.05
C MET A 88 10.58 -1.98 0.89
N PHE A 89 10.65 -0.80 1.51
CA PHE A 89 9.50 -0.11 2.10
C PHE A 89 9.30 1.25 1.44
N ALA A 90 8.05 1.67 1.26
CA ALA A 90 7.71 2.95 0.65
C ALA A 90 8.17 4.16 1.49
N CYS A 91 8.24 4.03 2.82
CA CYS A 91 8.79 5.04 3.71
C CYS A 91 10.24 5.45 3.37
N GLU A 92 11.04 4.57 2.76
CA GLU A 92 12.40 4.88 2.31
C GLU A 92 12.43 6.03 1.30
N GLN A 93 11.42 6.11 0.41
CA GLN A 93 11.34 7.16 -0.62
C GLN A 93 11.03 8.53 -0.01
N ALA A 94 10.38 8.56 1.15
CA ALA A 94 10.15 9.77 1.93
C ALA A 94 11.30 10.07 2.90
N SER A 95 12.30 9.20 2.99
CA SER A 95 13.40 9.30 3.97
C SER A 95 12.91 9.45 5.42
N ILE A 96 11.86 8.71 5.78
CA ILE A 96 11.31 8.70 7.13
C ILE A 96 11.36 7.30 7.75
N SER A 97 11.37 7.24 9.08
CA SER A 97 11.01 6.05 9.84
C SER A 97 9.66 6.29 10.52
N PRO A 98 8.64 5.45 10.31
CA PRO A 98 7.40 5.53 11.08
C PRO A 98 7.64 5.10 12.53
N ASP A 99 6.71 5.46 13.42
CA ASP A 99 6.73 5.02 14.81
C ASP A 99 6.26 3.57 14.94
N ILE A 100 5.33 3.17 14.07
CA ILE A 100 4.86 1.79 13.89
C ILE A 100 4.79 1.47 12.39
N LEU A 101 5.28 0.30 11.98
CA LEU A 101 5.15 -0.23 10.62
C LEU A 101 4.37 -1.54 10.65
N CYS A 102 3.27 -1.59 9.89
CA CYS A 102 2.52 -2.83 9.65
C CYS A 102 3.00 -3.48 8.36
N THR A 103 3.33 -4.77 8.39
CA THR A 103 3.74 -5.53 7.20
C THR A 103 3.12 -6.93 7.18
N SER A 104 2.84 -7.45 5.99
CA SER A 104 2.26 -8.77 5.74
C SER A 104 2.50 -9.13 4.27
N LYS A 105 1.59 -9.83 3.58
CA LYS A 105 1.61 -10.16 2.14
C LYS A 105 3.00 -10.58 1.62
N GLY A 106 3.78 -9.62 1.12
CA GLY A 106 5.14 -9.83 0.62
C GLY A 106 6.11 -10.40 1.64
N LEU A 107 5.82 -10.30 2.95
CA LEU A 107 6.61 -10.87 4.04
C LEU A 107 6.91 -12.36 3.87
N THR A 108 5.93 -13.13 3.41
CA THR A 108 6.06 -14.58 3.15
C THR A 108 6.06 -14.90 1.66
N GLY A 109 6.22 -13.89 0.79
CA GLY A 109 6.02 -14.04 -0.66
C GLY A 109 4.60 -14.49 -1.04
N GLY A 110 3.62 -14.36 -0.13
CA GLY A 110 2.25 -14.84 -0.31
C GLY A 110 2.02 -16.34 -0.05
N ALA A 111 3.03 -17.08 0.44
CA ALA A 111 2.93 -18.54 0.60
C ALA A 111 2.04 -18.97 1.79
N ILE A 112 2.09 -18.22 2.90
CA ILE A 112 1.35 -18.53 4.13
C ILE A 112 1.04 -17.24 4.91
N PRO A 113 -0.10 -17.14 5.61
CA PRO A 113 -0.44 -15.93 6.35
C PRO A 113 0.55 -15.62 7.47
N LEU A 114 1.17 -14.44 7.41
CA LEU A 114 1.93 -13.83 8.48
C LEU A 114 1.81 -12.31 8.39
N ALA A 115 1.75 -11.65 9.54
CA ALA A 115 1.86 -10.21 9.64
C ALA A 115 2.78 -9.86 10.81
N ALA A 116 3.39 -8.68 10.75
CA ALA A 116 4.18 -8.12 11.83
C ALA A 116 3.81 -6.64 12.02
N THR A 117 3.75 -6.21 13.27
CA THR A 117 3.68 -4.81 13.67
C THR A 117 5.01 -4.48 14.33
N ILE A 118 5.83 -3.72 13.61
CA ILE A 118 7.16 -3.32 14.05
C ILE A 118 7.02 -1.95 14.70
N ALA A 119 7.58 -1.75 15.89
CA ALA A 119 7.47 -0.50 16.63
C ALA A 119 8.85 0.01 17.04
N THR A 120 8.96 1.32 17.24
CA THR A 120 10.18 1.93 17.80
C THR A 120 10.45 1.43 19.23
N ASP A 121 11.72 1.54 19.65
CA ASP A 121 12.10 1.16 21.02
C ASP A 121 11.31 1.95 22.07
N ALA A 122 11.04 3.24 21.84
CA ALA A 122 10.25 4.06 22.76
C ALA A 122 8.86 3.45 23.06
N ILE A 123 8.17 2.90 22.04
CA ILE A 123 6.88 2.23 22.21
C ILE A 123 7.05 0.92 22.96
N PHE A 124 8.09 0.14 22.65
CA PHE A 124 8.39 -1.09 23.38
C PHE A 124 8.66 -0.81 24.87
N GLN A 125 9.50 0.18 25.19
CA GLN A 125 9.85 0.55 26.56
C GLN A 125 8.64 1.04 27.36
N ALA A 126 7.65 1.67 26.70
CA ALA A 126 6.41 2.09 27.36
C ALA A 126 5.60 0.90 27.92
N HIS A 127 5.81 -0.31 27.37
CA HIS A 127 5.16 -1.54 27.82
C HIS A 127 6.08 -2.53 28.53
N TYR A 128 7.40 -2.28 28.56
CA TYR A 128 8.38 -3.13 29.23
C TYR A 128 8.42 -2.83 30.73
N SER A 129 7.79 -3.69 31.53
CA SER A 129 7.59 -3.45 32.96
C SER A 129 7.39 -4.74 33.74
N GLU A 130 7.93 -4.80 34.96
CA GLU A 130 7.63 -5.88 35.92
C GLU A 130 6.20 -5.78 36.48
N ASP A 131 5.63 -4.58 36.53
CA ASP A 131 4.20 -4.39 36.80
C ASP A 131 3.40 -4.87 35.60
N ARG A 132 2.78 -6.04 35.75
CA ARG A 132 1.93 -6.68 34.74
C ARG A 132 0.86 -5.75 34.17
N LYS A 133 0.33 -4.81 34.95
CA LYS A 133 -0.73 -3.89 34.49
C LYS A 133 -0.26 -2.94 33.38
N LYS A 134 1.05 -2.77 33.21
CA LYS A 134 1.66 -1.91 32.17
C LYS A 134 2.08 -2.68 30.92
N THR A 135 2.02 -4.02 30.96
CA THR A 135 2.39 -4.87 29.82
C THR A 135 1.30 -4.89 28.74
N PHE A 136 1.69 -5.22 27.50
CA PHE A 136 0.78 -5.25 26.36
C PHE A 136 -0.02 -6.56 26.30
N PHE A 137 -1.26 -6.53 26.81
CA PHE A 137 -2.17 -7.70 26.81
C PHE A 137 -2.84 -7.92 25.45
N HIS A 138 -2.06 -8.38 24.48
CA HIS A 138 -2.56 -8.74 23.16
C HIS A 138 -1.85 -9.99 22.63
N SER A 139 -2.60 -10.99 22.18
CA SER A 139 -2.06 -12.20 21.58
C SER A 139 -3.13 -12.93 20.77
N SER A 140 -2.68 -13.79 19.86
CA SER A 140 -3.49 -14.74 19.10
C SER A 140 -2.84 -16.12 19.18
N SER A 141 -3.64 -17.19 19.05
CA SER A 141 -3.15 -18.58 19.12
C SER A 141 -2.04 -18.89 18.10
N TYR A 142 -2.01 -18.18 16.97
CA TYR A 142 -1.02 -18.37 15.91
C TYR A 142 0.05 -17.28 15.87
N THR A 143 0.14 -16.41 16.89
CA THR A 143 1.21 -15.42 16.99
C THR A 143 2.58 -16.11 16.91
N ALA A 144 3.43 -15.65 15.99
CA ALA A 144 4.74 -16.22 15.69
C ALA A 144 4.72 -17.73 15.36
N ASN A 145 3.72 -18.17 14.58
CA ASN A 145 3.65 -19.56 14.11
C ASN A 145 4.95 -19.98 13.40
N PRO A 146 5.63 -21.07 13.82
CA PRO A 146 6.93 -21.46 13.28
C PRO A 146 6.95 -21.74 11.77
N MET A 147 5.87 -22.29 11.20
CA MET A 147 5.80 -22.54 9.75
C MET A 147 5.73 -21.24 8.96
N ALA A 148 4.95 -20.27 9.46
CA ALA A 148 4.85 -18.96 8.86
C ALA A 148 6.17 -18.19 8.97
N CYS A 149 6.85 -18.26 10.12
CA CYS A 149 8.18 -17.68 10.30
C CYS A 149 9.24 -18.32 9.39
N ALA A 150 9.21 -19.65 9.19
CA ALA A 150 10.11 -20.32 8.26
C ALA A 150 9.91 -19.86 6.81
N ALA A 151 8.66 -19.70 6.36
CA ALA A 151 8.37 -19.16 5.02
C ALA A 151 8.84 -17.70 4.87
N ALA A 152 8.67 -16.88 5.92
CA ALA A 152 9.18 -15.50 5.90
C ALA A 152 10.71 -15.44 5.85
N LEU A 153 11.41 -16.30 6.60
CA LEU A 153 12.87 -16.41 6.55
C LEU A 153 13.35 -16.81 5.16
N ALA A 154 12.74 -17.82 4.54
CA ALA A 154 13.08 -18.23 3.18
C ALA A 154 12.87 -17.08 2.17
N ASN A 155 11.80 -16.29 2.32
CA ASN A 155 11.58 -15.11 1.49
C ASN A 155 12.64 -14.01 1.75
N VAL A 156 13.06 -13.79 3.00
CA VAL A 156 14.17 -12.87 3.30
C VAL A 156 15.49 -13.35 2.67
N GLU A 157 15.75 -14.65 2.65
CA GLU A 157 16.92 -15.22 1.95
C GLU A 157 16.86 -14.94 0.44
N ILE A 158 15.70 -15.09 -0.20
CA ILE A 158 15.50 -14.70 -1.60
C ILE A 158 15.82 -13.21 -1.81
N TRP A 159 15.32 -12.33 -0.93
CA TRP A 159 15.61 -10.89 -1.01
C TRP A 159 17.08 -10.53 -0.85
N ARG A 160 17.82 -11.30 -0.04
CA ARG A 160 19.24 -11.10 0.23
C ARG A 160 20.13 -11.69 -0.87
N ASP A 161 19.79 -12.87 -1.36
CA ASP A 161 20.70 -13.70 -2.16
C ASP A 161 20.37 -13.69 -3.66
N GLU A 162 19.17 -13.27 -4.05
CA GLU A 162 18.77 -13.09 -5.45
C GLU A 162 18.67 -11.61 -5.84
N PRO A 163 18.77 -11.25 -7.14
CA PRO A 163 18.67 -9.86 -7.61
C PRO A 163 17.21 -9.37 -7.61
N VAL A 164 16.51 -9.42 -6.47
CA VAL A 164 15.11 -8.97 -6.35
C VAL A 164 14.99 -7.47 -6.64
N ALA A 165 15.90 -6.64 -6.12
CA ALA A 165 15.89 -5.20 -6.37
C ALA A 165 16.00 -4.86 -7.86
N GLU A 166 16.85 -5.57 -8.61
CA GLU A 166 16.98 -5.40 -10.06
C GLU A 166 15.71 -5.84 -10.80
N ARG A 167 15.09 -6.96 -10.40
CA ARG A 167 13.79 -7.40 -10.94
C ARG A 167 12.69 -6.38 -10.71
N VAL A 168 12.62 -5.82 -9.49
CA VAL A 168 11.67 -4.75 -9.13
C VAL A 168 11.90 -3.51 -9.96
N ALA A 169 13.15 -3.07 -10.12
CA ALA A 169 13.49 -1.91 -10.94
C ALA A 169 13.13 -2.12 -12.43
N ALA A 170 13.47 -3.29 -12.98
CA ALA A 170 13.15 -3.66 -14.35
C ALA A 170 11.63 -3.70 -14.59
N LEU A 171 10.87 -4.33 -13.68
CA LEU A 171 9.42 -4.36 -13.75
C LEU A 171 8.81 -2.96 -13.61
N SER A 172 9.33 -2.12 -12.73
CA SER A 172 8.85 -0.74 -12.55
C SER A 172 9.04 0.07 -13.83
N ALA A 173 10.19 -0.05 -14.48
CA ALA A 173 10.46 0.60 -15.77
C ALA A 173 9.52 0.09 -16.87
N ARG A 174 9.25 -1.21 -16.93
CA ARG A 174 8.31 -1.80 -17.89
C ARG A 174 6.86 -1.36 -17.65
N GLN A 175 6.42 -1.29 -16.39
CA GLN A 175 5.09 -0.78 -16.06
C GLN A 175 4.93 0.68 -16.53
N ALA A 176 5.93 1.53 -16.25
CA ALA A 176 5.92 2.91 -16.70
C ALA A 176 5.89 3.02 -18.24
N ALA A 177 6.67 2.20 -18.95
CA ALA A 177 6.68 2.17 -20.40
C ALA A 177 5.35 1.66 -21.00
N GLY A 178 4.78 0.60 -20.43
CA GLY A 178 3.51 0.03 -20.90
C GLY A 178 2.34 0.98 -20.78
N LEU A 179 2.32 1.83 -19.75
CA LEU A 179 1.30 2.87 -19.60
C LEU A 179 1.33 3.93 -20.71
N HIS A 180 2.44 4.12 -21.43
CA HIS A 180 2.49 5.06 -22.55
C HIS A 180 1.51 4.72 -23.68
N ARG A 181 1.12 3.45 -23.80
CA ARG A 181 0.10 2.98 -24.78
C ARG A 181 -1.25 3.66 -24.60
N PHE A 182 -1.56 4.09 -23.38
CA PHE A 182 -2.89 4.59 -23.01
C PHE A 182 -2.96 6.09 -22.78
N ARG A 183 -1.84 6.82 -22.93
CA ARG A 183 -1.75 8.26 -22.60
C ARG A 183 -2.81 9.11 -23.32
N ASP A 184 -3.06 8.81 -24.59
CA ASP A 184 -4.00 9.55 -25.44
C ASP A 184 -5.30 8.76 -25.72
N ASN A 185 -5.51 7.66 -25.00
CA ASN A 185 -6.67 6.80 -25.21
C ASN A 185 -7.92 7.41 -24.54
N PRO A 186 -9.01 7.68 -25.28
CA PRO A 186 -10.18 8.39 -24.75
C PRO A 186 -10.99 7.59 -23.73
N PHE A 187 -10.75 6.29 -23.58
CA PHE A 187 -11.42 5.43 -22.60
C PHE A 187 -10.81 5.52 -21.21
N PHE A 188 -9.66 6.16 -21.03
CA PHE A 188 -9.03 6.35 -19.73
C PHE A 188 -9.10 7.82 -19.30
N THR A 189 -9.28 8.04 -18.00
CA THR A 189 -9.19 9.38 -17.38
C THR A 189 -7.82 9.63 -16.78
N ASP A 190 -7.15 8.59 -16.31
CA ASP A 190 -5.81 8.65 -15.74
C ASP A 190 -5.10 7.31 -15.91
N SER A 191 -3.78 7.37 -16.02
CA SER A 191 -2.90 6.20 -16.05
C SER A 191 -1.64 6.52 -15.25
N ARG A 192 -1.39 5.75 -14.20
CA ARG A 192 -0.34 6.05 -13.21
C ARG A 192 0.39 4.79 -12.77
N ALA A 193 1.65 4.96 -12.38
CA ALA A 193 2.46 3.90 -11.81
C ALA A 193 3.28 4.39 -10.62
N THR A 194 3.42 3.52 -9.61
CA THR A 194 4.35 3.67 -8.49
C THR A 194 5.05 2.33 -8.30
N GLY A 195 6.34 2.29 -8.62
CA GLY A 195 7.10 1.05 -8.66
C GLY A 195 6.49 0.01 -9.59
N THR A 196 6.18 -1.16 -9.03
CA THR A 196 5.66 -2.31 -9.78
C THR A 196 4.14 -2.29 -9.94
N ILE A 197 3.47 -1.27 -9.41
CA ILE A 197 2.02 -1.07 -9.49
C ILE A 197 1.73 -0.19 -10.70
N ALA A 198 0.87 -0.65 -11.60
CA ALA A 198 0.23 0.22 -12.60
C ALA A 198 -1.28 0.26 -12.35
N ALA A 199 -1.89 1.42 -12.56
CA ALA A 199 -3.33 1.63 -12.48
C ALA A 199 -3.81 2.49 -13.64
N LEU A 200 -4.98 2.14 -14.16
CA LEU A 200 -5.67 2.85 -15.25
C LEU A 200 -7.12 3.08 -14.83
N ASP A 201 -7.51 4.34 -14.75
CA ASP A 201 -8.87 4.72 -14.40
C ASP A 201 -9.69 4.80 -15.69
N LEU A 202 -10.74 3.99 -15.79
CA LEU A 202 -11.63 4.00 -16.94
C LEU A 202 -12.61 5.17 -16.83
N ARG A 203 -12.83 5.80 -17.99
CA ARG A 203 -13.89 6.77 -18.22
C ARG A 203 -15.22 6.05 -18.34
N THR A 204 -16.00 6.06 -17.28
CA THR A 204 -17.33 5.43 -17.22
C THR A 204 -18.39 6.42 -16.74
N GLY A 205 -19.65 6.16 -17.07
CA GLY A 205 -20.79 6.94 -16.56
C GLY A 205 -21.07 6.72 -15.06
N SER A 206 -20.51 5.66 -14.47
CA SER A 206 -20.56 5.35 -13.03
C SER A 206 -19.16 5.00 -12.54
N ALA A 207 -18.67 5.69 -11.51
CA ALA A 207 -17.34 5.51 -10.92
C ALA A 207 -17.41 4.84 -9.53
N GLY A 208 -16.27 4.37 -9.02
CA GLY A 208 -16.15 3.77 -7.69
C GLY A 208 -16.46 2.27 -7.65
N TYR A 209 -16.39 1.68 -6.45
CA TYR A 209 -16.38 0.22 -6.24
C TYR A 209 -17.56 -0.54 -6.85
N LEU A 210 -18.73 0.11 -6.99
CA LEU A 210 -19.95 -0.49 -7.55
C LEU A 210 -20.12 -0.27 -9.06
N ALA A 211 -19.10 0.23 -9.76
CA ALA A 211 -19.15 0.41 -11.20
C ALA A 211 -19.36 -0.95 -11.91
N GLU A 212 -20.44 -1.05 -12.71
CA GLU A 212 -20.82 -2.29 -13.41
C GLU A 212 -19.80 -2.77 -14.44
N ILE A 213 -18.82 -1.92 -14.78
CA ILE A 213 -17.74 -2.27 -15.70
C ILE A 213 -16.78 -3.31 -15.10
N GLY A 214 -16.58 -3.31 -13.77
CA GLY A 214 -15.62 -4.18 -13.10
C GLY A 214 -15.89 -5.67 -13.35
N PRO A 215 -17.12 -6.19 -13.13
CA PRO A 215 -17.47 -7.57 -13.44
C PRO A 215 -17.31 -7.94 -14.92
N LYS A 216 -17.61 -7.02 -15.85
CA LYS A 216 -17.47 -7.23 -17.30
C LYS A 216 -16.00 -7.38 -17.69
N LEU A 217 -15.15 -6.47 -17.22
CA LEU A 217 -13.70 -6.53 -17.43
C LEU A 217 -13.12 -7.82 -16.84
N ARG A 218 -13.52 -8.18 -15.61
CA ARG A 218 -13.07 -9.43 -14.99
C ARG A 218 -13.42 -10.65 -15.84
N ALA A 219 -14.64 -10.72 -16.38
CA ALA A 219 -15.04 -11.81 -17.27
C ALA A 219 -14.19 -11.83 -18.55
N PHE A 220 -14.01 -10.67 -19.17
CA PHE A 220 -13.20 -10.50 -20.38
C PHE A 220 -11.74 -11.00 -20.21
N PHE A 221 -11.08 -10.64 -19.11
CA PHE A 221 -9.72 -11.10 -18.84
C PHE A 221 -9.67 -12.60 -18.55
N LEU A 222 -10.65 -13.14 -17.81
CA LEU A 222 -10.71 -14.57 -17.50
C LEU A 222 -10.91 -15.44 -18.75
N GLU A 223 -11.72 -14.99 -19.71
CA GLU A 223 -11.90 -15.67 -21.01
C GLU A 223 -10.59 -15.78 -21.81
N ARG A 224 -9.63 -14.88 -21.54
CA ARG A 224 -8.27 -14.87 -22.10
C ARG A 224 -7.22 -15.55 -21.22
N GLY A 225 -7.64 -16.17 -20.12
CA GLY A 225 -6.74 -16.83 -19.17
C GLY A 225 -5.95 -15.85 -18.28
N LEU A 226 -6.37 -14.58 -18.19
CA LEU A 226 -5.72 -13.55 -17.40
C LEU A 226 -6.50 -13.28 -16.11
N LEU A 227 -5.81 -13.30 -14.97
CA LEU A 227 -6.41 -12.96 -13.68
C LEU A 227 -6.20 -11.48 -13.36
N VAL A 228 -7.03 -10.63 -13.96
CA VAL A 228 -7.09 -9.19 -13.65
C VAL A 228 -8.35 -8.91 -12.82
N ARG A 229 -8.18 -8.22 -11.69
CA ARG A 229 -9.28 -7.90 -10.77
C ARG A 229 -9.44 -6.38 -10.67
N PRO A 230 -10.38 -5.75 -11.38
CA PRO A 230 -10.62 -4.31 -11.26
C PRO A 230 -11.12 -3.92 -9.85
N LEU A 231 -10.85 -2.68 -9.44
CA LEU A 231 -11.49 -2.01 -8.30
C LEU A 231 -12.49 -0.99 -8.82
N GLY A 232 -13.75 -1.39 -8.97
CA GLY A 232 -14.74 -0.53 -9.63
C GLY A 232 -14.34 -0.24 -11.07
N ASN A 233 -14.12 1.04 -11.39
CA ASN A 233 -13.65 1.51 -12.70
C ASN A 233 -12.10 1.60 -12.81
N VAL A 234 -11.34 1.12 -11.83
CA VAL A 234 -9.88 1.13 -11.86
C VAL A 234 -9.37 -0.26 -12.26
N LEU A 235 -8.72 -0.35 -13.42
CA LEU A 235 -7.86 -1.49 -13.76
C LEU A 235 -6.51 -1.31 -13.06
N TYR A 236 -5.97 -2.37 -12.47
CA TYR A 236 -4.64 -2.33 -11.91
C TYR A 236 -3.88 -3.62 -12.21
N LEU A 237 -2.57 -3.48 -12.42
CA LEU A 237 -1.63 -4.57 -12.59
C LEU A 237 -0.67 -4.58 -11.41
N LEU A 238 -0.60 -5.74 -10.74
CA LEU A 238 0.26 -5.97 -9.59
C LEU A 238 0.90 -7.36 -9.69
N PRO A 239 1.67 -7.63 -10.76
CA PRO A 239 2.17 -8.98 -11.05
C PRO A 239 3.27 -9.41 -10.07
N PRO A 240 3.60 -10.71 -10.01
CA PRO A 240 4.79 -11.18 -9.29
C PRO A 240 6.06 -10.63 -9.94
N TYR A 241 7.14 -10.49 -9.16
CA TYR A 241 8.41 -9.93 -9.64
C TYR A 241 9.15 -10.81 -10.65
N CYS A 242 8.73 -12.07 -10.79
CA CYS A 242 9.25 -13.00 -11.79
C CYS A 242 8.48 -12.95 -13.12
N ILE A 243 7.48 -12.07 -13.29
CA ILE A 243 6.76 -11.94 -14.56
C ILE A 243 7.75 -11.61 -15.69
N THR A 244 7.59 -12.28 -16.83
CA THR A 244 8.40 -12.04 -18.02
C THR A 244 7.94 -10.80 -18.78
N GLY A 245 8.73 -10.35 -19.76
CA GLY A 245 8.32 -9.23 -20.62
C GLY A 245 7.10 -9.59 -21.46
N GLU A 246 7.12 -10.77 -22.07
CA GLU A 246 6.04 -11.28 -22.91
C GLU A 246 4.72 -11.43 -22.14
N GLU A 247 4.74 -11.96 -20.92
CA GLU A 247 3.54 -12.06 -20.09
C GLU A 247 2.97 -10.69 -19.70
N LEU A 248 3.84 -9.71 -19.41
CA LEU A 248 3.42 -8.35 -19.09
C LEU A 248 2.88 -7.62 -20.32
N ASP A 249 3.52 -7.79 -21.48
CA ASP A 249 3.06 -7.23 -22.74
C ASP A 249 1.69 -7.82 -23.11
N GLY A 250 1.48 -9.12 -22.91
CA GLY A 250 0.17 -9.77 -23.10
C GLY A 250 -0.93 -9.23 -22.18
N LEU A 251 -0.61 -8.83 -20.95
CA LEU A 251 -1.56 -8.13 -20.08
C LEU A 251 -1.94 -6.76 -20.64
N TYR A 252 -0.98 -6.01 -21.19
CA TYR A 252 -1.25 -4.71 -21.80
C TYR A 252 -1.98 -4.80 -23.13
N ASP A 253 -1.66 -5.77 -23.96
CA ASP A 253 -2.38 -6.06 -25.20
C ASP A 253 -3.85 -6.34 -24.90
N ALA A 254 -4.15 -7.13 -23.86
CA ALA A 254 -5.51 -7.40 -23.43
C ALA A 254 -6.23 -6.18 -22.82
N ILE A 255 -5.51 -5.20 -22.26
CA ILE A 255 -6.14 -3.95 -21.79
C ILE A 255 -6.51 -3.04 -22.96
N GLU A 256 -5.78 -3.12 -24.08
CA GLU A 256 -6.01 -2.29 -25.27
C GLU A 256 -7.18 -2.77 -26.13
N GLU A 257 -7.45 -4.08 -26.14
CA GLU A 257 -8.60 -4.70 -26.83
C GLU A 257 -9.96 -4.32 -26.21
#